data_AF-A0A6N7AI28-F1
#
_entry.id   AF-A0A6N7AI28-F1
#
_cell.length_a   1.000
_cell.length_b   1.000
_cell.length_c   1.000
_cell.angle_alpha   90.00
_cell.angle_beta   90.00
_cell.angle_gamma   90.00
#
_symmetry.space_group_name_H-M   'P 1'
#
loop_
_entity.id
_entity.type
_entity.pdbx_description
1 polymer ?
#
loop_
_entity_poly.entity_id
_entity_poly.type
_entity_poly.pdbx_seq_one_letter_code
_entity_poly.pdbx_strand_id
1 'polypeptide(L)'
;MGERIDAIEKVARGGELSDAIVREAVDRMTPGRSVRHETQTAVVLTESKDNAKCAVLERNAGSKRSVSLTVMTDKTPILTMTLLFAVADVIELTNLTDFINRANRPPGAKSAPAFDISPAQLLTAVNRRKNLLEVMRGFEKAYVVRYRPDRPKCFEITPPPASRR
;
A
#
# COMPACT_ATOMS: atom_id res chain seq x y z
N MET A 1 -13.32 2.33 22.38
CA MET A 1 -13.40 1.86 20.97
C MET A 1 -14.45 0.75 20.80
N GLY A 2 -14.56 -0.20 21.75
CA GLY A 2 -15.53 -1.32 21.70
C GLY A 2 -17.01 -0.91 21.53
N GLU A 3 -17.49 0.07 22.30
CA GLU A 3 -18.91 0.49 22.26
C GLU A 3 -19.41 0.96 20.88
N ARG A 4 -18.51 1.49 20.03
CA ARG A 4 -18.85 1.96 18.68
C ARG A 4 -18.99 0.82 17.68
N ILE A 5 -18.19 -0.24 17.85
CA ILE A 5 -18.24 -1.43 17.00
C ILE A 5 -19.53 -2.20 17.31
N ASP A 6 -19.90 -2.31 18.59
CA ASP A 6 -21.14 -2.99 19.01
C ASP A 6 -22.40 -2.29 18.49
N ALA A 7 -22.39 -0.96 18.41
CA ALA A 7 -23.50 -0.20 17.86
C ALA A 7 -23.66 -0.38 16.34
N ILE A 8 -22.54 -0.44 15.61
CA ILE A 8 -22.54 -0.73 14.17
C ILE A 8 -23.01 -2.16 13.93
N GLU A 9 -22.54 -3.13 14.72
CA GLU A 9 -22.94 -4.53 14.62
C GLU A 9 -24.43 -4.74 14.92
N LYS A 10 -25.00 -4.00 15.88
CA LYS A 10 -26.45 -4.03 16.15
C LYS A 10 -27.31 -3.55 14.98
N VAL A 11 -26.79 -2.64 14.16
CA VAL A 11 -27.48 -2.16 12.94
C VAL A 11 -27.21 -3.10 11.77
N ALA A 12 -25.96 -3.57 11.60
CA ALA A 12 -25.54 -4.47 10.53
C ALA A 12 -26.14 -5.87 10.65
N ARG A 13 -26.37 -6.37 11.88
CA ARG A 13 -26.89 -7.71 12.19
C ARG A 13 -26.15 -8.84 11.46
N GLY A 14 -24.82 -8.75 11.39
CA GLY A 14 -23.99 -9.70 10.63
C GLY A 14 -24.07 -9.58 9.11
N GLY A 15 -24.74 -8.55 8.56
CA GLY A 15 -24.77 -8.24 7.13
C GLY A 15 -23.59 -7.38 6.66
N GLU A 16 -23.48 -7.16 5.35
CA GLU A 16 -22.43 -6.32 4.77
C GLU A 16 -22.52 -4.87 5.29
N LEU A 17 -21.37 -4.34 5.69
CA LEU A 17 -21.25 -2.96 6.16
C LEU A 17 -21.32 -1.98 4.99
N SER A 18 -22.49 -1.35 4.82
CA SER A 18 -22.68 -0.25 3.87
C SER A 18 -22.56 1.11 4.55
N ASP A 19 -22.25 2.16 3.78
CA ASP A 19 -22.20 3.55 4.29
C ASP A 19 -23.55 3.99 4.90
N ALA A 20 -24.66 3.43 4.41
CA ALA A 20 -25.99 3.66 4.98
C ALA A 20 -26.10 3.11 6.41
N ILE A 21 -25.61 1.88 6.65
CA ILE A 21 -25.62 1.23 7.97
C ILE A 21 -24.72 2.00 8.96
N VAL A 22 -23.55 2.44 8.51
CA VAL A 22 -22.63 3.21 9.35
C VAL A 22 -23.23 4.57 9.71
N ARG A 23 -23.85 5.26 8.75
CA ARG A 23 -24.55 6.53 9.02
C ARG A 23 -25.70 6.37 10.01
N GLU A 24 -26.52 5.34 9.84
CA GLU A 24 -27.63 5.06 10.75
C GLU A 24 -27.13 4.75 12.16
N ALA A 25 -26.09 3.94 12.31
CA ALA A 25 -25.51 3.63 13.62
C ALA A 25 -24.93 4.88 14.30
N VAL A 26 -24.25 5.76 13.55
CA VAL A 26 -23.65 6.98 14.09
C VAL A 26 -24.70 8.03 14.43
N ASP A 27 -25.76 8.18 13.64
CA ASP A 27 -26.86 9.11 13.94
C ASP A 27 -27.58 8.71 15.23
N ARG A 28 -27.76 7.40 15.46
CA ARG A 28 -28.32 6.86 16.73
C ARG A 28 -27.42 7.11 17.93
N MET A 29 -26.10 7.08 17.77
CA MET A 29 -25.14 7.29 18.86
C MET A 29 -24.84 8.77 19.13
N THR A 30 -24.80 9.59 18.08
CA THR A 30 -24.40 10.99 18.11
C THR A 30 -25.19 11.80 17.08
N PRO A 31 -26.44 12.16 17.39
CA PRO A 31 -27.29 12.93 16.49
C PRO A 31 -26.64 14.25 16.09
N GLY A 32 -26.70 14.59 14.80
CA GLY A 32 -26.18 15.87 14.28
C GLY A 32 -24.67 15.92 14.03
N ARG A 33 -23.94 14.81 14.18
CA ARG A 33 -22.54 14.69 13.73
C ARG A 33 -22.48 13.99 12.37
N SER A 34 -21.70 14.53 11.43
CA SER A 34 -21.48 13.89 10.14
C SER A 34 -20.54 12.69 10.28
N VAL A 35 -20.93 11.55 9.69
CA VAL A 35 -20.00 10.44 9.47
C VAL A 35 -19.00 10.87 8.42
N ARG A 36 -17.79 11.22 8.86
CA ARG A 36 -16.63 11.25 7.96
C ARG A 36 -16.10 9.83 7.89
N HIS A 37 -16.44 9.14 6.81
CA HIS A 37 -15.76 7.92 6.44
C HIS A 37 -14.33 8.31 6.02
N GLU A 38 -13.42 8.40 7.00
CA GLU A 38 -11.99 8.59 6.74
C GLU A 38 -11.40 7.25 6.28
N THR A 39 -11.95 6.66 5.21
CA THR A 39 -11.23 5.61 4.50
C THR A 39 -10.02 6.26 3.86
N GLN A 40 -8.90 6.13 4.55
CA GLN A 40 -7.61 6.61 4.10
C GLN A 40 -7.10 5.77 2.93
N THR A 41 -7.61 4.55 2.71
CA THR A 41 -7.14 3.66 1.64
C THR A 41 -8.29 2.94 0.95
N ALA A 42 -8.45 3.14 -0.36
CA ALA A 42 -9.37 2.37 -1.19
C ALA A 42 -8.59 1.41 -2.09
N VAL A 43 -9.08 0.17 -2.22
CA VAL A 43 -8.55 -0.84 -3.14
C VAL A 43 -9.60 -1.12 -4.19
N VAL A 44 -9.23 -1.00 -5.47
CA VAL A 44 -10.12 -1.23 -6.61
C VAL A 44 -9.52 -2.34 -7.45
N LEU A 45 -10.28 -3.43 -7.58
CA LEU A 45 -9.96 -4.56 -8.44
C LEU A 45 -10.90 -4.52 -9.64
N THR A 46 -10.35 -4.73 -10.83
CA THR A 46 -11.12 -4.78 -12.07
C THR A 46 -10.58 -5.90 -12.91
N GLU A 47 -11.47 -6.77 -13.38
CA GLU A 47 -11.12 -7.85 -14.28
C GLU A 47 -11.90 -7.68 -15.58
N SER A 48 -11.21 -7.86 -16.69
CA SER A 48 -11.76 -7.80 -18.04
C SER A 48 -11.20 -8.97 -18.85
N LYS A 49 -11.72 -9.17 -20.06
CA LYS A 49 -11.25 -10.27 -20.93
C LYS A 49 -9.74 -10.20 -21.23
N ASP A 50 -9.21 -8.98 -21.36
CA ASP A 50 -7.84 -8.76 -21.85
C ASP A 50 -6.87 -8.35 -20.75
N ASN A 51 -7.36 -7.94 -19.57
CA ASN A 51 -6.51 -7.55 -18.45
C ASN A 51 -7.21 -7.65 -17.10
N ALA A 52 -6.39 -7.78 -16.07
CA ALA A 52 -6.76 -7.58 -14.67
C ALA A 52 -6.00 -6.37 -14.10
N LYS A 53 -6.67 -5.55 -13.30
CA LYS A 53 -6.14 -4.32 -12.72
C LYS A 53 -6.41 -4.27 -11.24
N CYS A 54 -5.40 -3.87 -10.48
CA CYS A 54 -5.53 -3.49 -9.07
C CYS A 54 -5.01 -2.06 -8.89
N ALA A 55 -5.77 -1.24 -8.17
CA ALA A 55 -5.38 0.11 -7.82
C ALA A 55 -5.59 0.35 -6.32
N VAL A 56 -4.58 0.88 -5.66
CA VAL A 56 -4.66 1.33 -4.27
C VAL A 56 -4.56 2.84 -4.27
N LEU A 57 -5.55 3.48 -3.66
CA LEU A 57 -5.70 4.92 -3.54
C LEU A 57 -5.63 5.28 -2.07
N GLU A 58 -4.52 5.88 -1.67
CA GLU A 58 -4.30 6.37 -0.31
C GLU A 58 -4.51 7.89 -0.25
N ARG A 59 -5.40 8.32 0.65
CA ARG A 59 -5.72 9.71 0.96
C ARG A 59 -5.25 10.01 2.38
N ASN A 60 -4.10 10.66 2.48
CA ASN A 60 -3.62 11.25 3.73
C ASN A 60 -3.83 12.77 3.67
N ALA A 61 -4.08 13.41 4.82
CA ALA A 61 -4.38 14.84 4.91
C ALA A 61 -3.35 15.70 4.14
N GLY A 62 -3.71 16.13 2.93
CA GLY A 62 -2.86 16.93 2.03
C GLY A 62 -2.09 16.18 0.92
N SER A 63 -2.10 14.84 0.90
CA SER A 63 -1.36 14.01 -0.06
C SER A 63 -2.22 12.84 -0.58
N LYS A 64 -2.41 12.76 -1.90
CA LYS A 64 -2.97 11.58 -2.57
C LYS A 64 -1.83 10.73 -3.12
N ARG A 65 -1.68 9.51 -2.61
CA ARG A 65 -0.78 8.50 -3.20
C ARG A 65 -1.64 7.47 -3.92
N SER A 66 -1.27 7.13 -5.14
CA SER A 66 -1.97 6.10 -5.91
C SER A 66 -0.95 5.18 -6.56
N VAL A 67 -1.15 3.88 -6.42
CA VAL A 67 -0.40 2.86 -7.13
C VAL A 67 -1.40 2.00 -7.87
N SER A 68 -1.17 1.76 -9.15
CA SER A 68 -1.96 0.79 -9.91
C SER A 68 -1.07 -0.10 -10.76
N LEU A 69 -1.44 -1.37 -10.77
CA LEU A 69 -0.86 -2.41 -11.61
C LEU A 69 -1.96 -2.93 -12.52
N THR A 70 -1.65 -3.02 -13.81
CA THR A 70 -2.47 -3.69 -14.81
C THR A 70 -1.66 -4.83 -15.39
N VAL A 71 -2.22 -6.04 -15.38
CA VAL A 71 -1.64 -7.25 -15.95
C VAL A 71 -2.45 -7.65 -17.17
N MET A 72 -1.80 -7.86 -18.30
CA MET A 72 -2.46 -8.42 -19.48
C MET A 72 -2.73 -9.90 -19.25
N THR A 73 -3.96 -10.34 -19.52
CA THR A 73 -4.43 -11.71 -19.24
C THR A 73 -4.71 -12.52 -20.51
N ASP A 74 -4.38 -11.96 -21.68
CA ASP A 74 -4.55 -12.59 -23.00
C ASP A 74 -3.71 -13.87 -23.15
N LYS A 75 -2.52 -13.91 -22.53
CA LYS A 75 -1.59 -15.05 -22.60
C LYS A 75 -1.51 -15.86 -21.32
N THR A 76 -1.68 -15.22 -20.17
CA THR A 76 -1.49 -15.86 -18.87
C THR A 76 -2.56 -15.34 -17.91
N PRO A 77 -3.52 -16.20 -17.50
CA PRO A 77 -4.52 -15.79 -16.53
C PRO A 77 -3.85 -15.51 -15.18
N ILE A 78 -4.41 -14.56 -14.43
CA ILE A 78 -3.92 -14.19 -13.10
C ILE A 78 -5.09 -14.23 -12.11
N LEU A 79 -4.85 -14.80 -10.94
CA LEU A 79 -5.82 -14.72 -9.85
C LEU A 79 -5.84 -13.30 -9.28
N THR A 80 -7.03 -12.77 -9.01
CA THR A 80 -7.22 -11.45 -8.41
C THR A 80 -6.41 -11.26 -7.13
N MET A 81 -6.31 -12.31 -6.30
CA MET A 81 -5.51 -12.33 -5.08
C MET A 81 -4.01 -12.15 -5.37
N THR A 82 -3.48 -12.81 -6.40
CA THR A 82 -2.08 -12.65 -6.81
C THR A 82 -1.80 -11.21 -7.23
N LEU A 83 -2.72 -10.59 -7.96
CA LEU A 83 -2.60 -9.19 -8.36
C LEU A 83 -2.66 -8.24 -7.16
N LEU A 84 -3.55 -8.50 -6.20
CA LEU A 84 -3.63 -7.74 -4.96
C LEU A 84 -2.33 -7.82 -4.16
N PHE A 85 -1.76 -9.02 -4.00
CA PHE A 85 -0.48 -9.20 -3.31
C PHE A 85 0.66 -8.49 -4.03
N ALA A 86 0.71 -8.55 -5.37
CA ALA A 86 1.72 -7.82 -6.13
C ALA A 86 1.64 -6.29 -5.89
N VAL A 87 0.44 -5.72 -5.77
CA VAL A 87 0.29 -4.29 -5.42
C VAL A 87 0.73 -4.02 -3.98
N ALA A 88 0.41 -4.90 -3.03
CA ALA A 88 0.87 -4.78 -1.65
C ALA A 88 2.39 -4.81 -1.56
N ASP A 89 3.04 -5.74 -2.28
CA ASP A 89 4.50 -5.86 -2.36
C ASP A 89 5.15 -4.59 -2.93
N VAL A 90 4.54 -3.97 -3.94
CA VAL A 90 5.01 -2.67 -4.49
C VAL A 90 4.95 -1.55 -3.44
N ILE A 91 3.86 -1.49 -2.67
CA ILE A 91 3.69 -0.48 -1.62
C ILE A 91 4.71 -0.71 -0.52
N GLU A 92 4.88 -1.96 -0.06
CA GLU A 92 5.86 -2.32 0.96
C GLU A 92 7.27 -1.98 0.50
N LEU A 93 7.63 -2.34 -0.73
CA LEU A 93 8.94 -2.06 -1.32
C LEU A 93 9.23 -0.55 -1.38
N THR A 94 8.22 0.24 -1.74
CA THR A 94 8.32 1.72 -1.76
C THR A 94 8.55 2.27 -0.35
N ASN A 95 7.76 1.81 0.63
CA ASN A 95 7.88 2.23 2.03
C ASN A 95 9.22 1.83 2.65
N LEU A 96 9.70 0.61 2.41
CA LEU A 96 11.01 0.15 2.87
C LEU A 96 12.14 0.96 2.25
N THR A 97 12.02 1.32 0.98
CA THR A 97 13.02 2.17 0.30
C THR A 97 13.05 3.56 0.92
N ASP A 98 11.89 4.19 1.14
CA ASP A 98 11.79 5.48 1.82
C ASP A 98 12.31 5.42 3.27
N PHE A 99 12.08 4.31 3.96
CA PHE A 99 12.59 4.07 5.31
C PHE A 99 14.12 3.97 5.32
N ILE A 100 14.71 3.12 4.48
CA ILE A 100 16.16 2.94 4.38
C ILE A 100 16.84 4.26 3.96
N ASN A 101 16.25 4.98 3.01
CA ASN A 101 16.76 6.27 2.57
C ASN A 101 16.73 7.32 3.68
N ARG A 102 15.71 7.31 4.55
CA ARG A 102 15.63 8.19 5.73
C ARG A 102 16.64 7.80 6.81
N ALA A 103 16.79 6.50 7.08
CA ALA A 103 17.73 5.98 8.07
C ALA A 103 19.19 6.26 7.71
N ASN A 104 19.53 6.25 6.42
CA ASN A 104 20.89 6.52 5.94
C ASN A 104 21.20 8.01 5.71
N ARG A 105 20.30 8.95 6.06
CA ARG A 105 20.60 10.39 5.91
C ARG A 105 21.67 10.80 6.92
N PRO A 106 22.66 11.61 6.50
CA PRO A 106 23.68 12.10 7.43
C PRO A 106 23.04 12.95 8.55
N PRO A 107 23.54 12.82 9.80
CA PRO A 107 23.09 13.65 10.91
C PRO A 107 23.41 15.12 10.59
N GLY A 108 22.37 15.94 10.38
CA GLY A 108 22.50 17.33 9.95
C GLY A 108 21.51 17.76 8.86
N ALA A 109 20.84 16.82 8.18
CA ALA A 109 19.71 17.13 7.32
C ALA A 109 18.50 17.59 8.18
N LYS A 110 18.23 18.90 8.19
CA LYS A 110 17.33 19.64 9.11
C LYS A 110 15.83 19.23 9.19
N SER A 111 15.41 17.99 8.98
CA SER A 111 13.96 17.70 8.94
C SER A 111 13.50 16.25 9.20
N ALA A 112 14.36 15.34 9.64
CA ALA A 112 13.89 14.01 10.06
C ALA A 112 13.81 13.94 11.60
N PRO A 113 12.69 13.45 12.18
CA PRO A 113 12.70 13.04 13.58
C PRO A 113 13.85 12.05 13.78
N ALA A 114 14.63 12.23 14.83
CA ALA A 114 15.65 11.27 15.22
C ALA A 114 14.93 9.99 15.68
N PHE A 115 14.63 9.10 14.73
CA PHE A 115 14.19 7.77 15.07
C PHE A 115 15.42 6.98 15.51
N ASP A 116 15.39 6.47 16.73
CA ASP A 116 16.39 5.54 17.24
C ASP A 116 16.18 4.18 16.54
N ILE A 117 16.74 4.05 15.33
CA ILE A 117 16.63 2.85 14.50
C ILE A 117 17.83 1.98 14.82
N SER A 118 17.59 0.79 15.34
CA SER A 118 18.69 -0.13 15.63
C SER A 118 19.32 -0.64 14.32
N PRO A 119 20.64 -0.92 14.30
CA PRO A 119 21.30 -1.52 13.14
C PRO A 119 20.62 -2.83 12.68
N ALA A 120 20.08 -3.61 13.63
CA ALA A 120 19.34 -4.84 13.34
C ALA A 120 18.03 -4.56 12.59
N GLN A 121 17.28 -3.50 12.95
CA GLN A 121 16.08 -3.11 12.22
C GLN A 121 16.38 -2.66 10.79
N LEU A 122 17.47 -1.90 10.60
CA LEU A 122 17.91 -1.48 9.28
C LEU A 122 18.32 -2.68 8.41
N LEU A 123 19.08 -3.62 8.97
CA LEU A 123 19.49 -4.84 8.26
C LEU A 123 18.28 -5.68 7.84
N THR A 124 17.30 -5.86 8.74
CA THR A 124 16.04 -6.56 8.44
C THR A 124 15.28 -5.88 7.29
N ALA A 125 15.17 -4.55 7.32
CA ALA A 125 14.52 -3.79 6.26
C ALA A 125 15.23 -3.95 4.90
N VAL A 126 16.57 -3.93 4.89
CA VAL A 126 17.38 -4.16 3.69
C VAL A 126 17.17 -5.55 3.12
N ASN A 127 17.17 -6.58 3.97
CA ASN A 127 16.95 -7.97 3.55
C ASN A 127 15.52 -8.16 3.00
N ARG A 128 14.51 -7.60 3.68
CA ARG A 128 13.13 -7.65 3.21
C ARG A 128 12.97 -6.95 1.85
N ARG A 129 13.60 -5.79 1.67
CA ARG A 129 13.63 -5.08 0.38
C ARG A 129 14.23 -5.96 -0.73
N LYS A 130 15.33 -6.66 -0.45
CA LYS A 130 15.97 -7.56 -1.42
C LYS A 130 15.02 -8.70 -1.82
N ASN A 131 14.39 -9.35 -0.86
CA ASN A 131 13.44 -10.44 -1.12
C ASN A 131 12.25 -9.97 -1.97
N LEU A 132 11.67 -8.81 -1.64
CA LEU A 132 10.57 -8.22 -2.42
C LEU A 132 10.98 -7.90 -3.85
N LEU A 133 12.21 -7.42 -4.07
CA LEU A 133 12.72 -7.20 -5.43
C LEU A 133 12.80 -8.49 -6.23
N GLU A 134 13.21 -9.59 -5.62
CA GLU A 134 13.26 -10.90 -6.28
C GLU A 134 11.86 -11.41 -6.61
N VAL A 135 10.91 -11.30 -5.67
CA VAL A 135 9.50 -11.65 -5.88
C VAL A 135 8.91 -10.85 -7.04
N MET A 136 9.07 -9.53 -7.02
CA MET A 136 8.51 -8.67 -8.07
C MET A 136 9.17 -8.90 -9.43
N ARG A 137 10.45 -9.26 -9.50
CA ARG A 137 11.10 -9.69 -10.74
C ARG A 137 10.53 -10.99 -11.27
N GLY A 138 10.24 -11.95 -10.38
CA GLY A 138 9.54 -13.18 -10.74
C GLY A 138 8.16 -12.87 -11.33
N PHE A 139 7.43 -11.95 -10.70
CA PHE A 139 6.13 -11.48 -11.17
C PHE A 139 6.21 -10.82 -12.56
N GLU A 140 7.16 -9.90 -12.78
CA GLU A 140 7.36 -9.23 -14.07
C GLU A 140 7.86 -10.17 -15.19
N LYS A 141 8.48 -11.29 -14.84
CA LYS A 141 8.83 -12.34 -15.82
C LYS A 141 7.65 -13.21 -16.20
N ALA A 142 6.75 -13.47 -15.25
CA ALA A 142 5.57 -14.29 -15.47
C ALA A 142 4.45 -13.54 -16.19
N TYR A 143 4.37 -12.21 -16.02
CA TYR A 143 3.26 -11.40 -16.49
C TYR A 143 3.72 -10.15 -17.23
N VAL A 144 2.92 -9.70 -18.20
CA VAL A 144 3.10 -8.38 -18.83
C VAL A 144 2.41 -7.33 -17.95
N VAL A 145 3.22 -6.60 -17.17
CA VAL A 145 2.74 -5.63 -16.17
C VAL A 145 2.88 -4.19 -16.66
N ARG A 146 1.86 -3.37 -16.43
CA ARG A 146 1.89 -1.91 -16.59
C ARG A 146 1.63 -1.23 -15.25
N TYR A 147 2.51 -0.30 -14.89
CA TYR A 147 2.41 0.47 -13.65
C TYR A 147 1.82 1.86 -13.92
N ARG A 148 1.09 2.42 -12.95
CA ARG A 148 0.66 3.83 -12.93
C ARG A 148 0.89 4.43 -11.52
N PRO A 149 1.47 5.65 -11.40
CA PRO A 149 1.86 6.57 -12.49
C PRO A 149 2.99 6.04 -13.38
N ASP A 150 4.05 5.47 -12.80
CA ASP A 150 5.15 4.79 -13.50
C ASP A 150 5.69 3.63 -12.65
N ARG A 151 6.54 2.76 -13.24
CA ARG A 151 7.24 1.71 -12.48
C ARG A 151 8.09 2.36 -11.39
N PRO A 152 7.95 1.99 -10.11
CA PRO A 152 8.65 2.67 -9.04
C PRO A 152 10.17 2.56 -9.17
N LYS A 153 10.90 3.65 -8.90
CA LYS A 153 12.37 3.69 -8.98
C LYS A 153 13.06 2.75 -7.98
N CYS A 154 12.37 2.33 -6.92
CA CYS A 154 12.89 1.37 -5.96
C CYS A 154 13.22 0.00 -6.57
N PHE A 155 12.76 -0.28 -7.80
CA PHE A 155 13.10 -1.46 -8.58
C PHE A 155 14.47 -1.38 -9.27
N GLU A 156 15.03 -0.17 -9.40
CA GLU A 156 16.36 0.05 -9.95
C GLU A 156 17.40 -0.27 -8.88
N ILE A 157 18.29 -1.23 -9.13
CA ILE A 157 19.48 -1.39 -8.29
C ILE A 157 20.39 -0.21 -8.62
N THR A 158 20.36 0.86 -7.83
CA THR A 158 21.48 1.78 -7.83
C THR A 158 22.61 1.08 -7.08
N PRO A 159 23.74 0.73 -7.73
CA PRO A 159 24.90 0.27 -6.99
C PRO A 159 25.29 1.37 -5.99
N PRO A 160 25.75 1.01 -4.78
CA PRO A 160 26.27 2.01 -3.86
C PRO A 160 27.35 2.82 -4.60
N PRO A 161 27.42 4.16 -4.41
CA PRO A 161 28.48 4.94 -5.02
C PRO A 161 29.81 4.31 -4.62
N ALA A 162 30.62 3.96 -5.61
CA ALA A 162 31.93 3.36 -5.39
C ALA A 162 32.67 4.24 -4.38
N SER A 163 32.98 3.69 -3.21
CA SER A 163 33.80 4.37 -2.22
C SER A 163 35.11 4.72 -2.91
N ARG A 164 35.37 6.01 -3.13
CA ARG A 164 36.69 6.47 -3.52
C ARG A 164 37.63 6.07 -2.38
N ARG A 165 38.42 5.02 -2.61
CA ARG A 165 39.63 4.74 -1.84
C ARG A 165 40.69 5.76 -2.22
#